data_AF-A0A534JTQ1-F1
#
_entry.id   AF-A0A534JTQ1-F1
#
_cell.length_a   1.000
_cell.length_b   1.000
_cell.length_c   1.000
_cell.angle_alpha   90.00
_cell.angle_beta   90.00
_cell.angle_gamma   90.00
#
_symmetry.space_group_name_H-M   'P 1'
#
loop_
_entity.id
_entity.type
_entity.pdbx_description
1 polymer ?
#
loop_
_entity_poly.entity_id
_entity_poly.type
_entity_poly.pdbx_seq_one_letter_code
_entity_poly.pdbx_strand_id
1 'polypeptide(L)'
;MGGQSFQGGPDRVIAARFPAAFDLPAGRVRVGGDASMAEFTPVPPLDENTPIAVEITVRQGKAVATARRTGMLLLPTIIVPGYLSDMAGKPDAGILSAFEQRGYRSQGPSPDLFWFTYPSRSLGLREASQALSTYVREVVLPTTYAARVNVIGYSLGGLLVRWNLAFDDGWDHLVNRFVMVGVPNEGTVLSYVGTWYPIAAPWARTSAARNMLPTFPFWRPAPGAPWTFPPDAQNTALIELNTHPLPEGIRAYAFYGNQQPDAEGRGTWAGVTGRLPRPGFASGAGDGVVLVASALGLPINGGDGVPGLADRLVMQRDLGPVGHLWLLESAISEIEDVLLGAGVHDQPRPSRDGVERAPTMQPAVQNAPGGRFLISGAR
;
A
#
# COMPACT_ATOMS: atom_id res chain seq x y z
N MET A 1 10.43 28.41 -20.09
CA MET A 1 10.93 28.35 -21.49
C MET A 1 11.89 29.49 -21.71
N GLY A 2 13.15 29.19 -22.08
CA GLY A 2 14.17 30.17 -22.42
C GLY A 2 15.37 29.42 -23.03
N GLY A 3 15.66 29.66 -24.31
CA GLY A 3 16.76 29.01 -25.02
C GLY A 3 18.06 29.76 -24.80
N GLN A 4 19.06 29.10 -24.21
CA GLN A 4 20.43 29.63 -24.15
C GLN A 4 21.37 28.82 -25.04
N SER A 5 22.40 29.50 -25.55
CA SER A 5 23.38 28.95 -26.47
C SER A 5 24.80 28.98 -25.90
N PHE A 6 25.48 27.84 -25.92
CA PHE A 6 26.86 27.69 -25.44
C PHE A 6 27.89 27.91 -26.57
N GLN A 7 29.10 28.39 -26.28
CA GLN A 7 30.24 28.42 -27.21
C GLN A 7 31.37 27.53 -26.69
N GLY A 8 31.65 26.41 -27.36
CA GLY A 8 32.86 25.60 -27.16
C GLY A 8 34.02 26.05 -28.08
N GLY A 9 35.26 25.98 -27.57
CA GLY A 9 36.48 26.28 -28.34
C GLY A 9 36.70 25.37 -29.57
N PRO A 10 37.61 25.76 -30.48
CA PRO A 10 37.68 25.23 -31.85
C PRO A 10 38.02 23.74 -31.98
N ASP A 11 38.66 23.11 -30.99
CA ASP A 11 39.17 21.74 -31.11
C ASP A 11 38.47 20.68 -30.22
N ARG A 12 37.40 21.04 -29.50
CA ARG A 12 36.63 20.06 -28.71
C ARG A 12 35.48 19.51 -29.52
N VAL A 13 35.59 18.24 -29.94
CA VAL A 13 34.45 17.46 -30.45
C VAL A 13 33.38 17.42 -29.38
N ILE A 14 32.18 17.96 -29.65
CA ILE A 14 31.03 17.81 -28.75
C ILE A 14 30.71 16.31 -28.68
N ALA A 15 30.86 15.72 -27.50
CA ALA A 15 30.51 14.32 -27.28
C ALA A 15 29.03 14.10 -27.64
N ALA A 16 28.73 13.01 -28.35
CA ALA A 16 27.36 12.66 -28.75
C ALA A 16 26.42 12.43 -27.54
N ARG A 17 26.99 12.28 -26.34
CA ARG A 17 26.28 12.20 -25.05
C ARG A 17 27.09 12.98 -24.02
N PHE A 18 26.41 13.76 -23.19
CA PHE A 18 27.01 14.47 -22.07
C PHE A 18 26.08 14.40 -20.85
N PRO A 19 26.63 14.31 -19.63
CA PRO A 19 25.82 14.41 -18.42
C PRO A 19 25.38 15.86 -18.19
N ALA A 20 24.15 16.02 -17.69
CA ALA A 20 23.62 17.28 -17.19
C ALA A 20 23.11 17.07 -15.76
N ALA A 21 23.48 17.97 -14.85
CA ALA A 21 23.01 17.97 -13.47
C ALA A 21 22.19 19.25 -13.23
N PHE A 22 20.97 19.10 -12.72
CA PHE A 22 20.04 20.20 -12.48
C PHE A 22 19.93 20.49 -11.00
N ASP A 23 20.15 21.75 -10.64
CA ASP A 23 19.85 22.33 -9.34
C ASP A 23 18.53 23.09 -9.48
N LEU A 24 17.44 22.38 -9.18
CA LEU A 24 16.07 22.88 -9.28
C LEU A 24 15.83 24.14 -8.41
N PRO A 25 16.22 24.17 -7.12
CA PRO A 25 16.03 25.37 -6.30
C PRO A 25 16.86 26.57 -6.75
N ALA A 26 18.09 26.37 -7.23
CA ALA A 26 18.90 27.49 -7.73
C ALA A 26 18.58 27.88 -9.17
N GLY A 27 17.82 27.06 -9.90
CA GLY A 27 17.57 27.25 -11.32
C GLY A 27 18.84 27.12 -12.15
N ARG A 28 19.72 26.16 -11.85
CA ARG A 28 21.03 26.01 -12.53
C ARG A 28 21.22 24.63 -13.13
N VAL A 29 21.86 24.55 -14.29
CA VAL A 29 22.28 23.29 -14.92
C VAL A 29 23.77 23.29 -15.15
N ARG A 30 24.45 22.21 -14.75
CA ARG A 30 25.85 21.94 -15.07
C ARG A 30 25.93 20.90 -16.17
N VAL A 31 26.63 21.24 -17.26
CA VAL A 31 26.80 20.35 -18.41
C VAL A 31 28.26 19.91 -18.52
N GLY A 32 28.49 18.60 -18.65
CA GLY A 32 29.83 18.06 -18.90
C GLY A 32 30.80 18.12 -17.70
N GLY A 33 30.30 18.01 -16.46
CA GLY A 33 31.14 17.85 -15.26
C GLY A 33 31.90 19.09 -14.82
N ASP A 34 31.29 20.28 -14.95
CA ASP A 34 31.76 21.63 -14.54
C ASP A 34 32.17 22.58 -15.69
N ALA A 35 32.09 22.13 -16.95
CA ALA A 35 32.57 22.91 -18.09
C ALA A 35 31.65 24.09 -18.51
N SER A 36 30.36 24.06 -18.18
CA SER A 36 29.40 25.11 -18.55
C SER A 36 28.20 25.13 -17.61
N MET A 37 27.80 26.34 -17.18
CA MET A 37 26.63 26.59 -16.34
C MET A 37 25.59 27.35 -17.15
N ALA A 38 24.33 26.90 -17.13
CA ALA A 38 23.19 27.66 -17.63
C ALA A 38 22.15 27.84 -16.53
N GLU A 39 21.28 28.83 -16.71
CA GLU A 39 20.26 29.20 -15.75
C GLU A 39 18.84 29.00 -16.31
N PHE A 40 17.91 28.66 -15.43
CA PHE A 40 16.48 28.56 -15.66
C PHE A 40 15.73 29.10 -14.45
N THR A 41 14.41 29.31 -14.57
CA THR A 41 13.59 29.76 -13.45
C THR A 41 13.62 28.70 -12.33
N PRO A 42 13.97 29.06 -11.08
CA PRO A 42 13.85 28.16 -9.95
C PRO A 42 12.49 27.45 -9.91
N VAL A 43 12.53 26.13 -9.70
CA VAL A 43 11.32 25.31 -9.59
C VAL A 43 11.00 25.18 -8.10
N PRO A 44 9.77 25.42 -7.63
CA PRO A 44 9.43 25.20 -6.21
C PRO A 44 9.49 23.70 -5.86
N PRO A 45 9.55 23.34 -4.56
CA PRO A 45 9.49 21.94 -4.15
C PRO A 45 8.26 21.23 -4.71
N LEU A 46 8.44 19.98 -5.16
CA LEU A 46 7.41 19.22 -5.85
C LEU A 46 6.24 18.88 -4.92
N ASP A 47 5.02 19.24 -5.32
CA ASP A 47 3.76 18.83 -4.69
C ASP A 47 3.00 17.77 -5.50
N GLU A 48 3.42 17.54 -6.75
CA GLU A 48 2.96 16.47 -7.63
C GLU A 48 4.07 15.90 -8.51
N ASN A 49 3.84 14.71 -9.09
CA ASN A 49 4.70 14.18 -10.14
C ASN A 49 4.62 15.13 -11.34
N THR A 50 5.75 15.75 -11.70
CA THR A 50 5.76 16.87 -12.64
C THR A 50 6.42 16.47 -13.96
N PRO A 51 5.71 16.49 -15.09
CA PRO A 51 6.31 16.25 -16.39
C PRO A 51 7.23 17.41 -16.75
N ILE A 52 8.45 17.10 -17.17
CA ILE A 52 9.44 18.09 -17.58
C ILE A 52 9.87 17.85 -19.02
N ALA A 53 10.15 18.94 -19.73
CA ALA A 53 10.82 18.92 -21.02
C ALA A 53 12.15 19.66 -20.90
N VAL A 54 13.24 18.94 -21.09
CA VAL A 54 14.60 19.48 -21.12
C VAL A 54 14.99 19.64 -22.58
N GLU A 55 15.19 20.88 -23.01
CA GLU A 55 15.74 21.22 -24.31
C GLU A 55 17.11 21.86 -24.12
N ILE A 56 18.14 21.24 -24.71
CA ILE A 56 19.52 21.72 -24.64
C ILE A 56 19.96 22.08 -26.05
N THR A 57 20.38 23.32 -26.25
CA THR A 57 20.96 23.79 -27.51
C THR A 57 22.44 24.06 -27.33
N VAL A 58 23.29 23.29 -28.00
CA VAL A 58 24.75 23.47 -27.99
C VAL A 58 25.16 24.21 -29.26
N ARG A 59 26.07 25.19 -29.15
CA ARG A 59 26.68 25.86 -30.32
C ARG A 59 28.20 25.73 -30.29
N GLN A 60 28.78 25.63 -31.48
CA GLN A 60 30.23 25.63 -31.69
C GLN A 60 30.53 26.38 -32.99
N GLY A 61 31.04 27.60 -32.87
CA GLY A 61 31.12 28.53 -34.01
C GLY A 61 29.74 28.79 -34.63
N LYS A 62 29.56 28.43 -35.90
CA LYS A 62 28.27 28.53 -36.63
C LYS A 62 27.41 27.27 -36.52
N ALA A 63 27.94 26.16 -36.02
CA ALA A 63 27.18 24.93 -35.87
C ALA A 63 26.26 25.03 -34.64
N VAL A 64 25.01 24.60 -34.81
CA VAL A 64 24.00 24.53 -33.75
C VAL A 64 23.40 23.14 -33.75
N ALA A 65 23.32 22.52 -32.58
CA ALA A 65 22.61 21.27 -32.36
C ALA A 65 21.67 21.42 -31.18
N THR A 66 20.42 20.99 -31.36
CA THR A 66 19.41 21.00 -30.30
C THR A 66 18.98 19.57 -30.02
N ALA A 67 18.91 19.21 -28.75
CA ALA A 67 18.36 17.97 -28.27
C ALA A 67 17.23 18.25 -27.29
N ARG A 68 16.10 17.57 -27.48
CA ARG A 68 14.97 17.62 -26.56
C ARG A 68 14.75 16.24 -25.94
N ARG A 69 14.50 16.24 -24.64
CA ARG A 69 14.12 15.07 -23.85
C ARG A 69 12.97 15.44 -22.94
N THR A 70 11.99 14.57 -22.83
CA THR A 70 10.92 14.66 -21.85
C THR A 70 11.19 13.64 -20.74
N GLY A 71 10.81 13.98 -19.52
CA GLY A 71 10.93 13.12 -18.35
C GLY A 71 9.87 13.47 -17.31
N MET A 72 9.89 12.75 -16.20
CA MET A 72 9.03 12.99 -15.05
C MET A 72 9.91 13.26 -13.85
N LEU A 73 9.63 14.32 -13.09
CA LEU A 73 10.13 14.47 -11.74
C LEU A 73 9.15 13.77 -10.80
N LEU A 74 9.62 12.73 -10.13
CA LEU A 74 8.79 11.91 -9.24
C LEU A 74 8.79 12.50 -7.83
N LEU A 75 7.63 12.46 -7.19
CA LEU A 75 7.55 12.64 -5.75
C LEU A 75 8.19 11.45 -5.04
N PRO A 76 8.81 11.67 -3.87
CA PRO A 76 9.25 10.60 -3.01
C PRO A 76 8.07 9.67 -2.67
N THR A 77 8.29 8.38 -2.90
CA THR A 77 7.32 7.31 -2.62
C THR A 77 7.82 6.48 -1.46
N ILE A 78 7.00 6.37 -0.42
CA ILE A 78 7.33 5.66 0.81
C ILE A 78 6.55 4.35 0.85
N ILE A 79 7.24 3.23 0.88
CA ILE A 79 6.67 1.92 1.16
C ILE A 79 6.66 1.72 2.67
N VAL A 80 5.45 1.58 3.24
CA VAL A 80 5.20 1.29 4.64
C VAL A 80 4.75 -0.17 4.73
N PRO A 81 5.65 -1.07 5.15
CA PRO A 81 5.42 -2.50 5.07
C PRO A 81 4.53 -3.01 6.20
N GLY A 82 4.11 -4.27 6.08
CA GLY A 82 3.24 -4.94 7.05
C GLY A 82 3.98 -5.48 8.26
N TYR A 83 3.20 -6.03 9.19
CA TYR A 83 3.69 -6.74 10.38
C TYR A 83 4.71 -7.83 10.01
N LEU A 84 5.80 -7.94 10.78
CA LEU A 84 6.96 -8.83 10.59
C LEU A 84 7.84 -8.57 9.36
N SER A 85 7.58 -7.56 8.54
CA SER A 85 8.45 -7.26 7.40
C SER A 85 9.86 -6.83 7.83
N ASP A 86 10.02 -6.31 9.05
CA ASP A 86 11.31 -5.95 9.65
C ASP A 86 12.19 -7.16 10.01
N MET A 87 11.62 -8.38 10.05
CA MET A 87 12.35 -9.60 10.43
C MET A 87 13.47 -9.98 9.46
N ALA A 88 13.35 -9.57 8.19
CA ALA A 88 14.41 -9.77 7.20
C ALA A 88 15.65 -8.89 7.48
N GLY A 89 15.52 -7.87 8.34
CA GLY A 89 16.60 -6.92 8.66
C GLY A 89 16.98 -5.98 7.52
N LYS A 90 16.28 -6.04 6.39
CA LYS A 90 16.52 -5.24 5.19
C LYS A 90 15.22 -5.04 4.39
N PRO A 91 15.14 -3.98 3.57
CA PRO A 91 14.05 -3.80 2.60
C PRO A 91 13.91 -4.97 1.64
N ASP A 92 12.71 -5.15 1.11
CA ASP A 92 12.47 -6.16 0.07
C ASP A 92 13.13 -5.74 -1.25
N ALA A 93 14.19 -6.44 -1.63
CA ALA A 93 14.97 -6.13 -2.82
C ALA A 93 14.20 -6.35 -4.12
N GLY A 94 13.24 -7.29 -4.14
CA GLY A 94 12.42 -7.58 -5.32
C GLY A 94 11.45 -6.43 -5.58
N ILE A 95 10.77 -5.96 -4.52
CA ILE A 95 9.89 -4.79 -4.61
C ILE A 95 10.69 -3.55 -5.04
N LEU A 96 11.81 -3.25 -4.38
CA LEU A 96 12.62 -2.08 -4.74
C LEU A 96 13.12 -2.16 -6.19
N SER A 97 13.59 -3.33 -6.63
CA SER A 97 14.07 -3.52 -8.01
C SER A 97 12.97 -3.32 -9.05
N ALA A 98 11.72 -3.69 -8.75
CA ALA A 98 10.61 -3.47 -9.66
C ALA A 98 10.32 -1.98 -9.87
N PHE A 99 10.26 -1.19 -8.78
CA PHE A 99 10.14 0.26 -8.87
C PHE A 99 11.34 0.91 -9.59
N GLU A 100 12.55 0.43 -9.33
CA GLU A 100 13.76 0.95 -10.00
C GLU A 100 13.75 0.69 -11.52
N GLN A 101 13.18 -0.43 -11.98
CA GLN A 101 12.98 -0.67 -13.42
C GLN A 101 12.04 0.35 -14.07
N ARG A 102 11.20 1.03 -13.28
CA ARG A 102 10.30 2.10 -13.72
C ARG A 102 10.84 3.52 -13.49
N GLY A 103 12.11 3.62 -13.11
CA GLY A 103 12.85 4.88 -13.04
C GLY A 103 12.93 5.50 -11.64
N TYR A 104 12.31 4.87 -10.64
CA TYR A 104 12.54 5.22 -9.24
C TYR A 104 13.98 4.88 -8.82
N ARG A 105 14.42 5.46 -7.69
CA ARG A 105 15.76 5.31 -7.15
C ARG A 105 15.70 5.21 -5.63
N SER A 106 16.13 4.06 -5.11
CA SER A 106 16.25 3.85 -3.65
C SER A 106 17.58 4.36 -3.07
N GLN A 107 18.53 4.73 -3.94
CA GLN A 107 19.89 5.12 -3.57
C GLN A 107 20.39 6.30 -4.41
N GLY A 108 21.47 6.92 -3.94
CA GLY A 108 22.14 8.03 -4.63
C GLY A 108 21.83 9.39 -4.01
N PRO A 109 22.25 10.49 -4.66
CA PRO A 109 22.19 11.84 -4.06
C PRO A 109 20.77 12.43 -3.98
N SER A 110 19.78 11.81 -4.62
CA SER A 110 18.39 12.27 -4.64
C SER A 110 17.46 11.07 -4.81
N PRO A 111 17.30 10.24 -3.76
CA PRO A 111 16.39 9.09 -3.82
C PRO A 111 14.94 9.56 -3.87
N ASP A 112 14.09 8.83 -4.58
CA ASP A 112 12.64 9.06 -4.67
C ASP A 112 11.82 7.81 -4.26
N LEU A 113 12.51 6.78 -3.76
CA LEU A 113 11.90 5.55 -3.25
C LEU A 113 12.47 5.22 -1.87
N PHE A 114 11.57 5.07 -0.90
CA PHE A 114 11.92 4.88 0.50
C PHE A 114 11.20 3.66 1.06
N TRP A 115 11.88 2.93 1.94
CA TRP A 115 11.31 1.81 2.67
C TRP A 115 11.33 2.10 4.17
N PHE A 116 10.16 2.25 4.77
CA PHE A 116 10.06 2.52 6.20
C PHE A 116 10.24 1.23 7.01
N THR A 117 11.27 1.18 7.86
CA THR A 117 11.51 0.06 8.77
C THR A 117 11.12 0.45 10.19
N TYR A 118 10.36 -0.41 10.85
CA TYR A 118 9.96 -0.22 12.24
C TYR A 118 9.89 -1.56 12.98
N PRO A 119 10.15 -1.61 14.30
CA PRO A 119 10.11 -2.85 15.07
C PRO A 119 8.66 -3.29 15.31
N SER A 120 8.08 -3.96 14.32
CA SER A 120 6.64 -4.25 14.24
C SER A 120 6.12 -5.12 15.38
N ARG A 121 6.99 -5.93 16.00
CA ARG A 121 6.65 -6.77 17.17
C ARG A 121 6.58 -5.99 18.48
N SER A 122 7.26 -4.85 18.56
CA SER A 122 7.44 -4.09 19.80
C SER A 122 6.57 -2.84 19.86
N LEU A 123 6.21 -2.27 18.70
CA LEU A 123 5.38 -1.07 18.62
C LEU A 123 3.91 -1.43 18.38
N GLY A 124 3.02 -0.65 18.99
CA GLY A 124 1.61 -0.62 18.61
C GLY A 124 1.38 0.32 17.43
N LEU A 125 0.11 0.42 17.03
CA LEU A 125 -0.34 1.28 15.93
C LEU A 125 0.09 2.73 16.16
N ARG A 126 -0.17 3.30 17.34
CA ARG A 126 0.13 4.71 17.64
C ARG A 126 1.63 5.00 17.59
N GLU A 127 2.44 4.18 18.26
CA GLU A 127 3.90 4.41 18.35
C GLU A 127 4.58 4.20 16.98
N ALA A 128 4.15 3.19 16.21
CA ALA A 128 4.68 2.96 14.87
C ALA A 128 4.29 4.07 13.89
N SER A 129 3.08 4.64 14.03
CA SER A 129 2.62 5.77 13.21
C SER A 129 3.43 7.03 13.52
N GLN A 130 3.67 7.31 14.80
CA GLN A 130 4.55 8.42 15.19
C GLN A 130 5.97 8.25 14.63
N ALA A 131 6.54 7.04 14.70
CA ALA A 131 7.84 6.76 14.09
C ALA A 131 7.85 6.96 12.57
N LEU A 132 6.76 6.60 11.88
CA LEU A 132 6.58 6.88 10.46
C LEU A 132 6.56 8.39 10.19
N SER A 133 5.84 9.17 11.00
CA SER A 133 5.79 10.62 10.83
C SER A 133 7.16 11.28 11.01
N THR A 134 7.88 10.90 12.06
CA THR A 134 9.27 11.33 12.28
C THR A 134 10.15 10.98 11.08
N TYR A 135 10.06 9.74 10.58
CA TYR A 135 10.84 9.32 9.41
C TYR A 135 10.55 10.17 8.17
N VAL A 136 9.28 10.47 7.88
CA VAL A 136 8.91 11.31 6.73
C VAL A 136 9.49 12.71 6.87
N ARG A 137 9.33 13.33 8.04
CA ARG A 137 9.72 14.74 8.27
C ARG A 137 11.23 14.93 8.43
N GLU A 138 11.93 13.97 9.02
CA GLU A 138 13.35 14.10 9.34
C GLU A 138 14.27 13.42 8.32
N VAL A 139 13.76 12.44 7.56
CA VAL A 139 14.57 11.70 6.59
C VAL A 139 14.09 11.93 5.16
N VAL A 140 12.82 11.66 4.85
CA VAL A 140 12.34 11.66 3.46
C VAL A 140 12.30 13.07 2.88
N LEU A 141 11.60 14.00 3.52
CA LEU A 141 11.45 15.36 3.00
C LEU A 141 12.80 16.12 2.93
N PRO A 142 13.69 16.06 3.94
CA PRO A 142 14.97 16.77 3.88
C PRO A 142 15.96 16.23 2.84
N THR A 143 15.82 14.96 2.43
CA THR A 143 16.70 14.34 1.42
C THR A 143 16.15 14.42 0.00
N THR A 144 14.98 15.04 -0.16
CA THR A 144 14.27 15.16 -1.44
C THR A 144 13.97 16.63 -1.73
N TYR A 145 13.66 16.95 -2.99
CA TYR A 145 13.18 18.28 -3.37
C TYR A 145 11.65 18.31 -3.51
N ALA A 146 10.95 17.84 -2.47
CA ALA A 146 9.50 17.68 -2.48
C ALA A 146 8.82 18.31 -1.25
N ALA A 147 7.64 18.88 -1.47
CA ALA A 147 6.72 19.32 -0.43
C ALA A 147 5.75 18.22 0.00
N ARG A 148 5.53 17.21 -0.85
CA ARG A 148 4.60 16.10 -0.61
C ARG A 148 5.22 14.75 -0.94
N VAL A 149 4.62 13.68 -0.41
CA VAL A 149 5.02 12.28 -0.62
C VAL A 149 3.86 11.49 -1.20
N ASN A 150 4.18 10.43 -1.96
CA ASN A 150 3.25 9.33 -2.17
C ASN A 150 3.53 8.25 -1.11
N VAL A 151 2.50 7.53 -0.68
CA VAL A 151 2.65 6.49 0.34
C VAL A 151 1.95 5.21 -0.09
N ILE A 152 2.65 4.09 0.02
CA ILE A 152 2.12 2.73 -0.19
C ILE A 152 2.07 2.06 1.18
N GLY A 153 0.88 1.86 1.72
CA GLY A 153 0.66 1.12 2.95
C GLY A 153 0.26 -0.32 2.68
N TYR A 154 1.12 -1.27 3.03
CA TYR A 154 0.84 -2.70 2.89
C TYR A 154 0.45 -3.31 4.24
N SER A 155 -0.68 -4.01 4.29
CA SER A 155 -1.18 -4.68 5.51
C SER A 155 -1.27 -3.69 6.68
N LEU A 156 -0.67 -4.00 7.84
CA LEU A 156 -0.56 -3.09 8.99
C LEU A 156 0.01 -1.71 8.62
N GLY A 157 0.91 -1.62 7.66
CA GLY A 157 1.51 -0.36 7.22
C GLY A 157 0.49 0.66 6.74
N GLY A 158 -0.60 0.20 6.10
CA GLY A 158 -1.69 1.10 5.71
C GLY A 158 -2.48 1.66 6.89
N LEU A 159 -2.59 0.92 7.99
CA LEU A 159 -3.19 1.45 9.22
C LEU A 159 -2.31 2.54 9.84
N LEU A 160 -0.98 2.42 9.76
CA LEU A 160 -0.07 3.46 10.26
C LEU A 160 -0.26 4.78 9.51
N VAL A 161 -0.41 4.68 8.19
CA VAL A 161 -0.68 5.85 7.33
C VAL A 161 -2.03 6.46 7.66
N ARG A 162 -3.09 5.66 7.75
CA ARG A 162 -4.42 6.13 8.16
C ARG A 162 -4.38 6.82 9.52
N TRP A 163 -3.62 6.29 10.48
CA TRP A 163 -3.48 6.89 11.81
C TRP A 163 -2.88 8.29 11.73
N ASN A 164 -1.77 8.48 11.02
CA ASN A 164 -1.20 9.82 10.88
C ASN A 164 -2.12 10.77 10.11
N LEU A 165 -2.82 10.30 9.08
CA LEU A 165 -3.82 11.11 8.37
C LEU A 165 -4.97 11.58 9.28
N ALA A 166 -5.30 10.82 10.33
CA ALA A 166 -6.36 11.15 11.26
C ALA A 166 -5.89 12.03 12.43
N PHE A 167 -4.65 11.84 12.91
CA PHE A 167 -4.22 12.35 14.21
C PHE A 167 -2.91 13.15 14.21
N ASP A 168 -2.16 13.17 13.12
CA ASP A 168 -0.93 13.95 13.01
C ASP A 168 -1.18 15.24 12.21
N ASP A 169 -1.01 16.38 12.87
CA ASP A 169 -1.27 17.69 12.28
C ASP A 169 -0.41 17.92 11.02
N GLY A 170 -1.11 18.13 9.89
CA GLY A 170 -0.52 18.42 8.60
C GLY A 170 -0.07 17.21 7.79
N TRP A 171 -0.27 15.98 8.26
CA TRP A 171 0.02 14.78 7.45
C TRP A 171 -0.85 14.69 6.20
N ASP A 172 -2.09 15.15 6.28
CA ASP A 172 -3.02 15.27 5.16
C ASP A 172 -2.49 16.20 4.05
N HIS A 173 -1.76 17.26 4.42
CA HIS A 173 -1.08 18.15 3.48
C HIS A 173 0.19 17.53 2.90
N LEU A 174 0.88 16.65 3.64
CA LEU A 174 2.08 15.96 3.18
C LEU A 174 1.79 14.84 2.18
N VAL A 175 0.64 14.16 2.28
CA VAL A 175 0.35 13.00 1.43
C VAL A 175 -0.37 13.41 0.15
N ASN A 176 0.23 13.09 -1.00
CA ASN A 176 -0.32 13.35 -2.32
C ASN A 176 -1.21 12.20 -2.85
N ARG A 177 -0.74 10.97 -2.68
CA ARG A 177 -1.46 9.73 -3.03
C ARG A 177 -1.23 8.72 -1.92
N PHE A 178 -2.29 7.99 -1.57
CA PHE A 178 -2.24 6.90 -0.60
C PHE A 178 -2.73 5.61 -1.25
N VAL A 179 -1.83 4.64 -1.39
CA VAL A 179 -2.11 3.31 -1.94
C VAL A 179 -2.20 2.32 -0.78
N MET A 180 -3.37 1.76 -0.58
CA MET A 180 -3.63 0.70 0.40
C MET A 180 -3.56 -0.65 -0.28
N VAL A 181 -2.72 -1.56 0.23
CA VAL A 181 -2.59 -2.93 -0.28
C VAL A 181 -2.90 -3.92 0.83
N GLY A 182 -4.02 -4.64 0.73
CA GLY A 182 -4.44 -5.64 1.72
C GLY A 182 -4.57 -5.08 3.14
N VAL A 183 -5.00 -3.83 3.30
CA VAL A 183 -5.04 -3.15 4.61
C VAL A 183 -6.24 -3.64 5.42
N PRO A 184 -6.08 -4.16 6.64
CA PRO A 184 -7.21 -4.63 7.45
C PRO A 184 -7.95 -3.46 8.12
N ASN A 185 -8.72 -2.69 7.35
CA ASN A 185 -9.40 -1.48 7.85
C ASN A 185 -10.43 -1.75 8.95
N GLU A 186 -10.94 -2.98 9.04
CA GLU A 186 -11.78 -3.43 10.16
C GLU A 186 -11.13 -4.56 10.99
N GLY A 187 -9.83 -4.76 10.84
CA GLY A 187 -9.09 -5.82 11.52
C GLY A 187 -9.24 -7.19 10.86
N THR A 188 -8.69 -8.21 11.52
CA THR A 188 -8.66 -9.60 11.04
C THR A 188 -9.04 -10.57 12.14
N VAL A 189 -9.82 -11.61 11.81
CA VAL A 189 -10.13 -12.68 12.77
C VAL A 189 -8.87 -13.48 13.13
N LEU A 190 -7.90 -13.56 12.21
CA LEU A 190 -6.60 -14.19 12.46
C LEU A 190 -5.86 -13.55 13.65
N SER A 191 -5.92 -12.22 13.79
CA SER A 191 -5.32 -11.52 14.94
C SER A 191 -5.92 -11.94 16.28
N TYR A 192 -7.24 -12.23 16.32
CA TYR A 192 -7.88 -12.78 17.53
C TYR A 192 -7.40 -14.21 17.79
N VAL A 193 -7.46 -15.08 16.79
CA VAL A 193 -7.02 -16.47 16.97
C VAL A 193 -5.56 -16.54 17.42
N GLY A 194 -4.68 -15.72 16.84
CA GLY A 194 -3.27 -15.71 17.22
C GLY A 194 -3.00 -15.15 18.61
N THR A 195 -3.74 -14.11 19.03
CA THR A 195 -3.58 -13.53 20.37
C THR A 195 -4.02 -14.52 21.46
N TRP A 196 -5.18 -15.17 21.28
CA TRP A 196 -5.81 -16.01 22.31
C TRP A 196 -5.52 -17.50 22.19
N TYR A 197 -5.05 -17.96 21.04
CA TYR A 197 -4.59 -19.34 20.82
C TYR A 197 -3.21 -19.34 20.14
N PRO A 198 -2.15 -18.94 20.87
CA PRO A 198 -0.83 -18.70 20.32
C PRO A 198 -0.13 -19.97 19.81
N ILE A 199 -0.63 -21.17 20.13
CA ILE A 199 -0.12 -22.39 19.48
C ILE A 199 -0.39 -22.34 17.97
N ALA A 200 -1.49 -21.71 17.55
CA ALA A 200 -1.81 -21.51 16.14
C ALA A 200 -1.05 -20.34 15.50
N ALA A 201 -0.64 -19.31 16.27
CA ALA A 201 0.18 -18.20 15.78
C ALA A 201 0.98 -17.53 16.92
N PRO A 202 2.14 -18.10 17.33
CA PRO A 202 2.88 -17.66 18.52
C PRO A 202 3.46 -16.24 18.38
N TRP A 203 3.58 -15.77 17.14
CA TRP A 203 4.04 -14.45 16.77
C TRP A 203 2.99 -13.34 16.98
N ALA A 204 1.73 -13.66 17.33
CA ALA A 204 0.62 -12.69 17.38
C ALA A 204 0.35 -12.09 18.78
N ARG A 205 1.19 -12.33 19.78
CA ARG A 205 1.05 -11.73 21.13
C ARG A 205 1.68 -10.33 21.25
N THR A 206 1.48 -9.49 20.25
CA THR A 206 2.10 -8.16 20.18
C THR A 206 1.04 -7.06 20.23
N SER A 207 1.46 -5.84 20.59
CA SER A 207 0.57 -4.68 20.58
C SER A 207 0.01 -4.44 19.18
N ALA A 208 0.85 -4.53 18.13
CA ALA A 208 0.44 -4.48 16.73
C ALA A 208 -0.66 -5.49 16.38
N ALA A 209 -0.52 -6.76 16.80
CA ALA A 209 -1.55 -7.77 16.54
C ALA A 209 -2.88 -7.44 17.25
N ARG A 210 -2.82 -6.92 18.48
CA ARG A 210 -4.02 -6.43 19.20
C ARG A 210 -4.68 -5.23 18.52
N ASN A 211 -3.88 -4.37 17.86
CA ASN A 211 -4.41 -3.25 17.07
C ASN A 211 -5.01 -3.68 15.73
N MET A 212 -4.91 -4.95 15.35
CA MET A 212 -5.58 -5.53 14.17
C MET A 212 -6.74 -6.45 14.55
N LEU A 213 -7.21 -6.43 15.80
CA LEU A 213 -8.40 -7.19 16.17
C LEU A 213 -9.65 -6.66 15.46
N PRO A 214 -10.64 -7.52 15.17
CA PRO A 214 -11.82 -7.09 14.44
C PRO A 214 -12.56 -5.96 15.15
N THR A 215 -13.02 -4.98 14.37
CA THR A 215 -13.94 -3.91 14.82
C THR A 215 -15.39 -4.18 14.41
N PHE A 216 -15.66 -5.34 13.81
CA PHE A 216 -16.98 -5.86 13.47
C PHE A 216 -17.35 -7.07 14.35
N PRO A 217 -18.65 -7.40 14.53
CA PRO A 217 -19.07 -8.62 15.22
C PRO A 217 -18.52 -9.88 14.53
N PHE A 218 -17.77 -10.71 15.24
CA PHE A 218 -17.09 -11.87 14.63
C PHE A 218 -17.14 -13.14 15.47
N TRP A 219 -17.78 -13.11 16.64
CA TRP A 219 -17.88 -14.25 17.54
C TRP A 219 -19.33 -14.63 17.76
N ARG A 220 -19.60 -15.93 17.93
CA ARG A 220 -20.90 -16.42 18.39
C ARG A 220 -20.75 -17.69 19.22
N PRO A 221 -21.64 -17.97 20.20
CA PRO A 221 -21.50 -19.13 21.07
C PRO A 221 -21.76 -20.47 20.37
N ALA A 222 -22.65 -20.50 19.38
CA ALA A 222 -23.07 -21.72 18.67
C ALA A 222 -23.50 -21.38 17.24
N PRO A 223 -23.54 -22.37 16.32
CA PRO A 223 -24.12 -22.17 14.99
C PRO A 223 -25.54 -21.62 15.08
N GLY A 224 -25.86 -20.61 14.26
CA GLY A 224 -27.19 -19.98 14.23
C GLY A 224 -27.41 -18.86 15.27
N ALA A 225 -26.55 -18.73 16.28
CA ALA A 225 -26.58 -17.55 17.16
C ALA A 225 -26.13 -16.28 16.40
N PRO A 226 -26.63 -15.08 16.78
CA PRO A 226 -26.19 -13.84 16.19
C PRO A 226 -24.70 -13.60 16.43
N TRP A 227 -24.06 -12.89 15.50
CA TRP A 227 -22.68 -12.44 15.67
C TRP A 227 -22.61 -11.33 16.71
N THR A 228 -21.64 -11.43 17.60
CA THR A 228 -21.32 -10.44 18.63
C THR A 228 -19.80 -10.24 18.70
N PHE A 229 -19.36 -9.35 19.59
CA PHE A 229 -17.96 -9.30 20.00
C PHE A 229 -17.71 -10.36 21.09
N PRO A 230 -16.54 -11.00 21.12
CA PRO A 230 -16.14 -11.77 22.29
C PRO A 230 -15.83 -10.82 23.46
N PRO A 231 -16.13 -11.21 24.71
CA PRO A 231 -16.05 -10.33 25.87
C PRO A 231 -14.62 -9.86 26.22
N ASP A 232 -13.62 -10.56 25.72
CA ASP A 232 -12.21 -10.36 26.02
C ASP A 232 -11.43 -9.65 24.91
N ALA A 233 -12.01 -9.42 23.74
CA ALA A 233 -11.33 -8.73 22.63
C ALA A 233 -11.87 -7.31 22.44
N GLN A 234 -11.01 -6.32 22.66
CA GLN A 234 -11.28 -4.93 22.30
C GLN A 234 -10.13 -4.36 21.49
N ASN A 235 -10.45 -3.62 20.43
CA ASN A 235 -9.49 -2.89 19.62
C ASN A 235 -9.75 -1.38 19.72
N THR A 236 -9.36 -0.78 20.84
CA THR A 236 -9.62 0.64 21.07
C THR A 236 -9.00 1.54 20.00
N ALA A 237 -7.77 1.23 19.57
CA ALA A 237 -7.06 2.04 18.57
C ALA A 237 -7.72 2.00 17.19
N LEU A 238 -8.08 0.81 16.67
CA LEU A 238 -8.71 0.74 15.35
C LEU A 238 -10.16 1.26 15.37
N ILE A 239 -10.87 1.09 16.49
CA ILE A 239 -12.20 1.71 16.68
C ILE A 239 -12.06 3.24 16.62
N GLU A 240 -11.12 3.83 17.35
CA GLU A 240 -10.83 5.26 17.33
C GLU A 240 -10.42 5.74 15.92
N LEU A 241 -9.57 4.98 15.23
CA LEU A 241 -9.18 5.29 13.86
C LEU A 241 -10.37 5.27 12.90
N ASN A 242 -11.29 4.33 13.05
CA ASN A 242 -12.45 4.18 12.16
C ASN A 242 -13.53 5.24 12.38
N THR A 243 -13.45 6.08 13.43
CA THR A 243 -14.30 7.27 13.54
C THR A 243 -13.81 8.44 12.68
N HIS A 244 -12.63 8.33 12.08
CA HIS A 244 -12.00 9.36 11.25
C HIS A 244 -11.98 8.92 9.78
N PRO A 245 -12.81 9.53 8.91
CA PRO A 245 -12.77 9.23 7.49
C PRO A 245 -11.46 9.75 6.86
N LEU A 246 -11.10 9.23 5.69
CA LEU A 246 -9.98 9.78 4.93
C LEU A 246 -10.21 11.26 4.59
N PRO A 247 -9.21 12.14 4.76
CA PRO A 247 -9.28 13.55 4.37
C PRO A 247 -9.66 13.73 2.89
N GLU A 248 -10.49 14.75 2.58
CA GLU A 248 -11.04 14.93 1.23
C GLU A 248 -9.99 15.20 0.15
N GLY A 249 -8.85 15.80 0.52
CA GLY A 249 -7.78 16.17 -0.39
C GLY A 249 -6.83 15.02 -0.80
N ILE A 250 -7.06 13.80 -0.28
CA ILE A 250 -6.17 12.66 -0.51
C ILE A 250 -6.72 11.75 -1.58
N ARG A 251 -5.88 11.44 -2.57
CA ARG A 251 -6.18 10.43 -3.57
C ARG A 251 -5.85 9.05 -3.02
N ALA A 252 -6.87 8.36 -2.52
CA ALA A 252 -6.73 7.03 -1.93
C ALA A 252 -7.13 5.91 -2.90
N TYR A 253 -6.35 4.84 -2.94
CA TYR A 253 -6.54 3.68 -3.83
C TYR A 253 -6.49 2.41 -2.98
N ALA A 254 -7.40 1.46 -3.19
CA ALA A 254 -7.40 0.19 -2.47
C ALA A 254 -7.14 -0.99 -3.41
N PHE A 255 -6.14 -1.79 -3.09
CA PHE A 255 -5.79 -3.04 -3.76
C PHE A 255 -6.02 -4.20 -2.78
N TYR A 256 -6.72 -5.24 -3.21
CA TYR A 256 -7.09 -6.36 -2.34
C TYR A 256 -7.10 -7.69 -3.08
N GLY A 257 -6.86 -8.78 -2.34
CA GLY A 257 -7.02 -10.14 -2.84
C GLY A 257 -8.45 -10.63 -2.63
N ASN A 258 -8.96 -11.40 -3.58
CA ASN A 258 -10.31 -11.93 -3.63
C ASN A 258 -10.31 -13.43 -3.92
N GLN A 259 -9.70 -14.20 -3.02
CA GLN A 259 -9.83 -15.64 -3.01
C GLN A 259 -11.14 -16.04 -2.34
N GLN A 260 -12.01 -16.71 -3.10
CA GLN A 260 -13.25 -17.28 -2.57
C GLN A 260 -12.96 -18.50 -1.67
N PRO A 261 -13.80 -18.76 -0.65
CA PRO A 261 -13.69 -19.99 0.13
C PRO A 261 -13.74 -21.23 -0.76
N ASP A 262 -12.96 -22.26 -0.41
CA ASP A 262 -12.99 -23.55 -1.11
C ASP A 262 -14.28 -24.34 -0.82
N ALA A 263 -14.46 -25.49 -1.48
CA ALA A 263 -15.64 -26.34 -1.30
C ALA A 263 -15.82 -26.88 0.13
N GLU A 264 -14.76 -26.86 0.94
CA GLU A 264 -14.80 -27.24 2.36
C GLU A 264 -15.03 -26.03 3.28
N GLY A 265 -15.28 -24.85 2.70
CA GLY A 265 -15.50 -23.60 3.42
C GLY A 265 -14.22 -23.01 4.00
N ARG A 266 -13.02 -23.45 3.58
CA ARG A 266 -11.76 -22.84 4.00
C ARG A 266 -11.46 -21.63 3.14
N GLY A 267 -11.15 -20.53 3.80
CA GLY A 267 -10.75 -19.28 3.18
C GLY A 267 -10.41 -18.27 4.26
N THR A 268 -10.46 -16.99 3.92
CA THR A 268 -10.20 -15.90 4.88
C THR A 268 -11.22 -15.93 6.01
N TRP A 269 -10.76 -16.00 7.27
CA TRP A 269 -11.66 -16.12 8.42
C TRP A 269 -12.50 -14.86 8.62
N ALA A 270 -13.82 -15.07 8.65
CA ALA A 270 -14.85 -14.07 8.87
C ALA A 270 -15.51 -14.15 10.25
N GLY A 271 -15.33 -15.27 10.97
CA GLY A 271 -15.81 -15.36 12.34
C GLY A 271 -15.48 -16.67 13.05
N VAL A 272 -15.69 -16.66 14.36
CA VAL A 272 -15.40 -17.74 15.31
C VAL A 272 -16.70 -18.19 15.97
N THR A 273 -16.99 -19.48 15.92
CA THR A 273 -18.13 -20.12 16.61
C THR A 273 -17.61 -20.98 17.75
N GLY A 274 -18.12 -20.79 18.96
CA GLY A 274 -17.71 -21.53 20.14
C GLY A 274 -16.45 -20.94 20.80
N ARG A 275 -15.67 -21.77 21.51
CA ARG A 275 -14.50 -21.34 22.28
C ARG A 275 -13.21 -21.95 21.72
N LEU A 276 -12.14 -21.15 21.72
CA LEU A 276 -10.79 -21.65 21.51
C LEU A 276 -10.44 -22.66 22.63
N PRO A 277 -9.68 -23.73 22.33
CA PRO A 277 -8.95 -24.02 21.10
C PRO A 277 -9.71 -24.87 20.06
N ARG A 278 -11.00 -25.18 20.28
CA ARG A 278 -11.81 -25.99 19.35
C ARG A 278 -12.99 -25.19 18.76
N PRO A 279 -12.70 -24.08 18.04
CA PRO A 279 -13.75 -23.29 17.42
C PRO A 279 -14.25 -23.96 16.11
N GLY A 280 -15.44 -23.54 15.67
CA GLY A 280 -15.79 -23.56 14.25
C GLY A 280 -15.44 -22.22 13.61
N PHE A 281 -14.98 -22.22 12.36
CA PHE A 281 -14.70 -20.99 11.63
C PHE A 281 -15.72 -20.75 10.52
N ALA A 282 -16.11 -19.50 10.35
CA ALA A 282 -16.74 -19.04 9.12
C ALA A 282 -15.66 -18.35 8.28
N SER A 283 -15.72 -18.54 6.96
CA SER A 283 -14.82 -17.88 6.02
C SER A 283 -15.59 -17.08 4.98
N GLY A 284 -14.93 -16.10 4.40
CA GLY A 284 -15.42 -15.29 3.29
C GLY A 284 -14.31 -14.97 2.30
N ALA A 285 -14.68 -14.22 1.26
CA ALA A 285 -13.74 -13.73 0.27
C ALA A 285 -12.64 -12.86 0.91
N GLY A 286 -11.39 -13.08 0.52
CA GLY A 286 -10.25 -12.28 0.98
C GLY A 286 -8.92 -12.84 0.50
N ASP A 287 -7.84 -12.43 1.14
CA ASP A 287 -6.47 -12.81 0.76
C ASP A 287 -5.85 -13.91 1.66
N GLY A 288 -6.67 -14.59 2.45
CA GLY A 288 -6.25 -15.57 3.45
C GLY A 288 -5.95 -14.96 4.84
N VAL A 289 -5.85 -13.64 4.95
CA VAL A 289 -5.66 -12.90 6.22
C VAL A 289 -6.75 -11.85 6.41
N VAL A 290 -6.95 -11.01 5.41
CA VAL A 290 -7.85 -9.85 5.39
C VAL A 290 -9.03 -10.13 4.46
N LEU A 291 -10.24 -10.00 4.98
CA LEU A 291 -11.46 -10.10 4.19
C LEU A 291 -11.51 -8.96 3.15
N VAL A 292 -12.08 -9.21 1.98
CA VAL A 292 -12.37 -8.15 0.99
C VAL A 292 -13.15 -7.00 1.64
N ALA A 293 -14.18 -7.35 2.43
CA ALA A 293 -14.97 -6.37 3.15
C ALA A 293 -14.13 -5.54 4.14
N SER A 294 -13.21 -6.17 4.88
CA SER A 294 -12.31 -5.44 5.81
C SER A 294 -11.30 -4.59 5.05
N ALA A 295 -10.83 -5.03 3.87
CA ALA A 295 -9.96 -4.23 3.02
C ALA A 295 -10.63 -2.96 2.49
N LEU A 296 -11.94 -3.04 2.22
CA LEU A 296 -12.74 -1.95 1.65
C LEU A 296 -13.53 -1.14 2.69
N GLY A 297 -13.54 -1.58 3.96
CA GLY A 297 -14.34 -0.97 5.03
C GLY A 297 -15.85 -1.14 4.84
N LEU A 298 -16.26 -2.30 4.33
CA LEU A 298 -17.66 -2.65 4.07
C LEU A 298 -18.24 -3.46 5.25
N PRO A 299 -19.54 -3.34 5.54
CA PRO A 299 -20.22 -4.12 6.59
C PRO A 299 -19.87 -5.61 6.62
N ILE A 300 -19.45 -6.11 7.79
CA ILE A 300 -19.20 -7.54 8.04
C ILE A 300 -20.09 -8.00 9.19
N ASN A 301 -20.80 -9.12 9.00
CA ASN A 301 -21.61 -9.77 10.04
C ASN A 301 -22.60 -8.84 10.77
N GLY A 302 -23.12 -7.83 10.08
CA GLY A 302 -24.05 -6.84 10.66
C GLY A 302 -23.39 -5.68 11.40
N GLY A 303 -22.06 -5.54 11.32
CA GLY A 303 -21.36 -4.30 11.70
C GLY A 303 -21.52 -3.20 10.63
N ASP A 304 -21.22 -1.96 11.02
CA ASP A 304 -21.49 -0.78 10.18
C ASP A 304 -20.47 -0.54 9.06
N GLY A 305 -19.33 -1.24 9.07
CA GLY A 305 -18.19 -0.95 8.20
C GLY A 305 -17.34 0.21 8.70
N VAL A 306 -16.50 0.79 7.83
CA VAL A 306 -15.73 2.01 8.12
C VAL A 306 -16.40 3.20 7.43
N PRO A 307 -17.04 4.12 8.18
CA PRO A 307 -17.78 5.23 7.61
C PRO A 307 -16.95 6.06 6.63
N GLY A 308 -17.47 6.18 5.40
CA GLY A 308 -16.88 7.00 4.35
C GLY A 308 -15.59 6.44 3.73
N LEU A 309 -15.04 5.30 4.17
CA LEU A 309 -13.80 4.79 3.58
C LEU A 309 -13.99 4.45 2.10
N ALA A 310 -14.93 3.56 1.78
CA ALA A 310 -15.21 3.13 0.41
C ALA A 310 -15.61 4.30 -0.51
N ASP A 311 -16.33 5.29 0.03
CA ASP A 311 -16.82 6.46 -0.70
C ASP A 311 -15.68 7.46 -1.02
N ARG A 312 -14.59 7.43 -0.25
CA ARG A 312 -13.41 8.31 -0.43
C ARG A 312 -12.32 7.69 -1.32
N LEU A 313 -12.49 6.44 -1.73
CA LEU A 313 -11.54 5.79 -2.64
C LEU A 313 -11.72 6.34 -4.06
N VAL A 314 -10.60 6.76 -4.65
CA VAL A 314 -10.51 7.08 -6.07
C VAL A 314 -10.66 5.81 -6.90
N MET A 315 -10.12 4.68 -6.42
CA MET A 315 -10.16 3.40 -7.12
C MET A 315 -10.19 2.24 -6.12
N GLN A 316 -10.87 1.16 -6.51
CA GLN A 316 -10.79 -0.16 -5.89
C GLN A 316 -10.30 -1.17 -6.92
N ARG A 317 -9.31 -1.98 -6.56
CA ARG A 317 -8.69 -2.96 -7.45
C ARG A 317 -8.66 -4.33 -6.81
N ASP A 318 -9.44 -5.22 -7.41
CA ASP A 318 -9.37 -6.65 -7.18
C ASP A 318 -8.17 -7.25 -7.94
N LEU A 319 -7.27 -7.90 -7.21
CA LEU A 319 -6.10 -8.59 -7.76
C LEU A 319 -6.37 -10.08 -8.07
N GLY A 320 -7.60 -10.53 -7.88
CA GLY A 320 -8.00 -11.93 -8.03
C GLY A 320 -7.55 -12.78 -6.83
N PRO A 321 -7.35 -14.10 -7.02
CA PRO A 321 -7.06 -15.04 -5.94
C PRO A 321 -5.58 -14.98 -5.49
N VAL A 322 -5.13 -13.79 -5.08
CA VAL A 322 -3.77 -13.55 -4.58
C VAL A 322 -3.78 -13.59 -3.05
N GLY A 323 -2.90 -14.42 -2.48
CA GLY A 323 -2.73 -14.51 -1.03
C GLY A 323 -2.01 -13.28 -0.45
N HIS A 324 -2.27 -12.98 0.83
CA HIS A 324 -1.86 -11.74 1.51
C HIS A 324 -0.38 -11.41 1.29
N LEU A 325 0.50 -12.39 1.51
CA LEU A 325 1.95 -12.25 1.42
C LEU A 325 2.46 -11.82 0.02
N TRP A 326 1.66 -12.06 -1.03
CA TRP A 326 2.01 -11.80 -2.43
C TRP A 326 1.30 -10.58 -3.01
N LEU A 327 0.43 -9.92 -2.24
CA LEU A 327 -0.39 -8.81 -2.76
C LEU A 327 0.46 -7.63 -3.21
N LEU A 328 1.44 -7.22 -2.41
CA LEU A 328 2.29 -6.08 -2.76
C LEU A 328 3.05 -6.33 -4.07
N GLU A 329 3.65 -7.52 -4.21
CA GLU A 329 4.37 -7.91 -5.42
C GLU A 329 3.44 -7.97 -6.64
N SER A 330 2.25 -8.55 -6.48
CA SER A 330 1.27 -8.67 -7.57
C SER A 330 0.69 -7.33 -8.02
N ALA A 331 0.68 -6.34 -7.13
CA ALA A 331 0.10 -5.02 -7.39
C ALA A 331 1.09 -4.03 -8.01
N ILE A 332 2.41 -4.27 -7.98
CA ILE A 332 3.44 -3.24 -8.28
C ILE A 332 3.16 -2.51 -9.59
N SER A 333 2.96 -3.24 -10.68
CA SER A 333 2.76 -2.64 -12.00
C SER A 333 1.62 -1.64 -12.03
N GLU A 334 0.51 -1.96 -11.36
CA GLU A 334 -0.68 -1.10 -11.32
C GLU A 334 -0.52 0.04 -10.30
N ILE A 335 0.19 -0.20 -9.20
CA ILE A 335 0.57 0.85 -8.25
C ILE A 335 1.42 1.91 -8.96
N GLU A 336 2.40 1.50 -9.75
CA GLU A 336 3.25 2.40 -10.53
C GLU A 336 2.42 3.26 -11.50
N ASP A 337 1.45 2.64 -12.21
CA ASP A 337 0.56 3.36 -13.12
C ASP A 337 -0.28 4.41 -12.37
N VAL A 338 -0.83 4.03 -11.21
CA VAL A 338 -1.57 4.94 -10.32
C VAL A 338 -0.67 6.08 -9.81
N LEU A 339 0.57 5.80 -9.44
CA LEU A 339 1.49 6.83 -8.94
C LEU A 339 1.88 7.81 -10.06
N LEU A 340 2.12 7.32 -11.27
CA LEU A 340 2.44 8.13 -12.45
C LEU A 340 1.24 8.91 -13.00
N GLY A 341 0.02 8.63 -12.53
CA GLY A 341 -1.20 9.29 -12.96
C GLY A 341 -1.77 8.74 -14.27
N ALA A 342 -1.35 7.54 -14.70
CA ALA A 342 -2.03 6.81 -15.75
C ALA A 342 -3.38 6.32 -15.21
N GLY A 343 -4.48 6.61 -15.92
CA GLY A 343 -5.79 6.13 -15.53
C GLY A 343 -5.86 4.62 -15.65
N VAL A 344 -6.00 3.92 -14.52
CA VAL A 344 -6.38 2.51 -14.50
C VAL A 344 -7.89 2.46 -14.69
N HIS A 345 -8.39 1.62 -15.59
CA HIS A 345 -9.84 1.49 -15.84
C HIS A 345 -10.56 1.02 -14.56
N ASP A 346 -11.46 1.85 -14.05
CA ASP A 346 -12.31 1.54 -12.89
C ASP A 346 -13.11 0.26 -13.13
N GLN A 347 -13.12 -0.63 -12.13
CA GLN A 347 -14.11 -1.69 -12.06
C GLN A 347 -15.40 -1.17 -11.42
N PRO A 348 -16.57 -1.70 -11.80
CA PRO A 348 -17.83 -1.32 -11.19
C PRO A 348 -17.79 -1.55 -9.67
N ARG A 349 -18.22 -0.53 -8.91
CA ARG A 349 -18.30 -0.57 -7.44
C ARG A 349 -19.10 -1.80 -7.01
N PRO A 350 -18.62 -2.63 -6.08
CA PRO A 350 -19.44 -3.66 -5.48
C PRO A 350 -20.66 -3.00 -4.81
N SER A 351 -21.85 -3.41 -5.21
CA SER A 351 -23.11 -2.85 -4.71
C SER A 351 -23.26 -3.12 -3.20
N ARG A 352 -23.81 -2.14 -2.46
CA ARG A 352 -24.25 -2.29 -1.06
C ARG A 352 -25.18 -3.50 -0.83
N ASP A 353 -25.84 -3.98 -1.88
CA ASP A 353 -26.81 -5.08 -1.84
C ASP A 353 -26.22 -6.48 -2.11
N GLY A 354 -24.89 -6.57 -2.30
CA GLY A 354 -24.21 -7.78 -2.79
C GLY A 354 -23.54 -8.67 -1.72
N VAL A 355 -23.74 -8.42 -0.42
CA VAL A 355 -23.30 -9.36 0.61
C VAL A 355 -24.35 -10.47 0.71
N GLU A 356 -24.24 -11.45 -0.17
CA GLU A 356 -25.07 -12.66 -0.15
C GLU A 356 -25.05 -13.28 1.25
N ARG A 357 -26.26 -13.56 1.75
CA ARG A 357 -26.49 -14.30 2.99
C ARG A 357 -25.61 -15.55 2.97
N ALA A 358 -24.85 -15.75 4.05
CA ALA A 358 -24.14 -16.99 4.29
C ALA A 358 -25.07 -18.19 4.00
N PRO A 359 -24.68 -19.16 3.17
CA PRO A 359 -25.52 -20.31 2.87
C PRO A 359 -25.87 -21.02 4.17
N THR A 360 -27.16 -21.27 4.34
CA THR A 360 -27.71 -22.03 5.45
C THR A 360 -27.11 -23.44 5.37
N MET A 361 -26.35 -23.84 6.39
CA MET A 361 -25.80 -25.19 6.47
C MET A 361 -26.91 -26.22 6.31
N GLN A 362 -26.85 -27.03 5.24
CA GLN A 362 -27.54 -28.31 5.23
C GLN A 362 -26.82 -29.25 6.22
N PRO A 363 -27.56 -30.00 7.06
CA PRO A 363 -26.95 -30.92 8.01
C PRO A 363 -26.20 -32.03 7.25
N ALA A 364 -24.94 -32.24 7.64
CA ALA A 364 -24.11 -33.31 7.13
C ALA A 364 -24.79 -34.68 7.34
N VAL A 365 -25.10 -35.35 6.24
CA VAL A 365 -25.50 -36.76 6.24
C VAL A 365 -24.31 -37.59 6.70
N GLN A 366 -24.50 -38.32 7.80
CA GLN A 366 -23.57 -39.33 8.28
C GLN A 366 -23.39 -40.41 7.20
N ASN A 367 -22.17 -40.59 6.70
CA ASN A 367 -21.82 -41.76 5.89
C ASN A 367 -21.06 -42.78 6.76
N ALA A 368 -21.71 -43.93 6.97
CA ALA A 368 -21.08 -45.16 7.45
C ALA A 368 -20.23 -45.81 6.32
N PRO A 369 -19.33 -46.76 6.65
CA PRO A 369 -18.21 -47.13 5.78
C PRO A 369 -18.56 -48.28 4.84
N GLY A 370 -18.17 -48.16 3.56
CA GLY A 370 -18.16 -49.29 2.64
C GLY A 370 -18.42 -48.90 1.20
N GLY A 371 -17.39 -48.99 0.35
CA GLY A 371 -17.54 -48.87 -1.10
C GLY A 371 -16.22 -48.68 -1.82
N ARG A 372 -15.71 -49.75 -2.43
CA ARG A 372 -14.60 -49.75 -3.41
C ARG A 372 -15.04 -49.15 -4.77
N PHE A 373 -14.06 -49.01 -5.68
CA PHE A 373 -14.11 -48.74 -7.14
C PHE A 373 -13.96 -47.26 -7.56
N LEU A 374 -13.36 -46.88 -8.69
CA LEU A 374 -12.20 -47.32 -9.48
C LEU A 374 -11.88 -46.11 -10.42
N ILE A 375 -10.67 -46.08 -10.95
CA ILE A 375 -10.02 -45.00 -11.72
C ILE A 375 -10.61 -44.87 -13.15
N SER A 376 -10.64 -43.66 -13.72
CA SER A 376 -10.20 -43.42 -15.11
C SER A 376 -9.90 -41.95 -15.38
N GLY A 377 -8.66 -41.64 -15.75
CA GLY A 377 -8.34 -40.44 -16.50
C GLY A 377 -8.49 -40.68 -18.00
N ALA A 378 -8.71 -39.60 -18.75
CA ALA A 378 -8.34 -39.50 -20.16
C ALA A 378 -8.34 -38.03 -20.60
N ARG A 379 -7.15 -37.60 -21.03
CA ARG A 379 -6.76 -36.55 -22.00
C ARG A 379 -7.40 -35.17 -21.95
#